data_AF-A0A0C9SNK1-F1
#
_entry.id   AF-A0A0C9SNK1-F1
#
_cell.length_a   1.000
_cell.length_b   1.000
_cell.length_c   1.000
_cell.angle_alpha   90.00
_cell.angle_beta   90.00
_cell.angle_gamma   90.00
#
_symmetry.space_group_name_H-M   'P 1'
#
loop_
_entity.id
_entity.type
_entity.pdbx_description
1 polymer ?
#
loop_
_entity_poly.entity_id
_entity_poly.type
_entity_poly.pdbx_seq_one_letter_code
_entity_poly.pdbx_strand_id
1 'polypeptide(L)'
;MYPTLFPYGIGGFEDKKRPCALSFQQQAQYSLNIPDRSFCYHQSYLFVVLNILQRRLAHLHTAFTCRKSTFHHIAQKLTKISPEILNRVASRLELEHKISDMTQDEKNALNLLKHVNTISARIPGSEASKIFIRNEIRSYFGYFGLPLLFFTFNPSVAHSPIFQVMYGDQTVDLSQRFPRLASAAERAIRLAHDPVAAADFFEFAVRCCFEYLLGWDYKKSRSCADGGLFGHLQAFYGTSE
;
A
#
# COMPACT_ATOMS: atom_id res chain seq x y z
N MET A 1 3.90 23.19 -5.76
CA MET A 1 4.61 22.95 -7.03
C MET A 1 6.08 22.78 -6.69
N TYR A 2 6.81 21.86 -7.33
CA TYR A 2 8.24 21.61 -7.07
C TYR A 2 9.08 22.35 -8.10
N PRO A 3 9.61 23.56 -7.82
CA PRO A 3 10.31 24.35 -8.84
C PRO A 3 11.59 23.66 -9.34
N THR A 4 12.20 22.83 -8.48
CA THR A 4 13.37 22.00 -8.81
C THR A 4 13.05 20.84 -9.75
N LEU A 5 11.82 20.33 -9.74
CA LEU A 5 11.38 19.21 -10.58
C LEU A 5 10.57 19.69 -11.81
N PHE A 6 9.98 20.88 -11.74
CA PHE A 6 9.20 21.51 -12.79
C PHE A 6 9.71 22.94 -13.03
N PRO A 7 10.93 23.12 -13.56
CA PRO A 7 11.59 24.43 -13.64
C PRO A 7 10.85 25.44 -14.52
N TYR A 8 10.13 24.97 -15.53
CA TYR A 8 9.33 25.82 -16.42
C TYR A 8 7.87 25.96 -15.99
N GLY A 9 7.46 25.37 -14.86
CA GLY A 9 6.08 25.37 -14.40
C GLY A 9 5.09 24.59 -15.30
N ILE A 10 5.61 23.87 -16.30
CA ILE A 10 4.82 23.02 -17.21
C ILE A 10 4.86 21.56 -16.75
N GLY A 11 3.89 20.75 -17.19
CA GLY A 11 3.88 19.32 -16.90
C GLY A 11 3.46 18.97 -15.47
N GLY A 12 2.89 19.92 -14.74
CA GLY A 12 2.32 19.68 -13.41
C GLY A 12 1.20 18.65 -13.40
N PHE A 13 0.80 18.25 -12.19
CA PHE A 13 -0.31 17.34 -11.99
C PHE A 13 -1.63 17.98 -12.45
N GLU A 14 -2.52 17.15 -13.02
CA GLU A 14 -3.92 17.52 -13.31
C GLU A 14 -4.09 18.76 -14.20
N ASP A 15 -3.16 18.97 -15.13
CA ASP A 15 -3.26 20.05 -16.11
C ASP A 15 -4.48 19.85 -17.02
N LYS A 16 -5.47 20.73 -16.89
CA LYS A 16 -6.71 20.75 -17.69
C LYS A 16 -6.47 21.02 -19.17
N LYS A 17 -5.32 21.61 -19.53
CA LYS A 17 -4.95 21.89 -20.92
C LYS A 17 -4.34 20.68 -21.62
N ARG A 18 -4.12 19.57 -20.90
CA ARG A 18 -3.50 18.37 -21.47
C ARG A 18 -4.44 17.72 -22.50
N PRO A 19 -3.94 17.33 -23.69
CA PRO A 19 -4.76 16.67 -24.72
C PRO A 19 -5.34 15.31 -24.28
N CYS A 20 -4.57 14.56 -23.48
CA CYS A 20 -4.97 13.27 -22.93
C CYS A 20 -5.12 13.38 -21.41
N ALA A 21 -6.27 12.96 -20.88
CA ALA A 21 -6.48 12.92 -19.44
C ALA A 21 -5.51 11.92 -18.79
N LEU A 22 -4.74 12.38 -17.82
CA LEU A 22 -3.80 11.57 -17.07
C LEU A 22 -4.18 11.61 -15.60
N SER A 23 -4.40 10.44 -15.00
CA SER A 23 -4.72 10.37 -13.58
C SER A 23 -3.52 10.79 -12.73
N PHE A 24 -3.79 11.31 -11.53
CA PHE A 24 -2.75 11.70 -10.59
C PHE A 24 -1.78 10.54 -10.30
N GLN A 25 -2.31 9.33 -10.10
CA GLN A 25 -1.51 8.13 -9.83
C GLN A 25 -0.62 7.75 -11.02
N GLN A 26 -1.15 7.74 -12.24
CA GLN A 26 -0.37 7.43 -13.44
C GLN A 26 0.74 8.45 -13.67
N GLN A 27 0.46 9.73 -13.45
CA GLN A 27 1.47 10.78 -13.57
C GLN A 27 2.58 10.63 -12.52
N ALA A 28 2.23 10.32 -11.27
CA ALA A 28 3.20 10.06 -10.21
C ALA A 28 4.08 8.85 -10.54
N GLN A 29 3.47 7.74 -10.97
CA GLN A 29 4.20 6.55 -11.39
C GLN A 29 5.14 6.87 -12.56
N TYR A 30 4.68 7.63 -13.55
CA TYR A 30 5.51 8.07 -14.65
C TYR A 30 6.72 8.88 -14.18
N SER A 31 6.49 9.87 -13.30
CA SER A 31 7.57 10.71 -12.74
C SER A 31 8.64 9.91 -12.00
N LEU A 32 8.30 8.82 -11.32
CA LEU A 32 9.28 7.95 -10.65
C LEU A 32 10.05 7.02 -11.62
N ASN A 33 9.51 6.81 -12.82
CA ASN A 33 10.08 5.92 -13.83
C ASN A 33 10.88 6.64 -14.93
N ILE A 34 11.03 7.97 -14.84
CA ILE A 34 11.83 8.69 -15.83
C ILE A 34 13.33 8.37 -15.66
N PRO A 35 14.11 8.38 -16.76
CA PRO A 35 15.55 8.12 -16.68
C PRO A 35 16.32 9.06 -15.74
N ASP A 36 15.85 10.30 -15.60
CA ASP A 36 16.51 11.36 -14.84
C ASP A 36 16.53 11.13 -13.31
N ARG A 37 15.79 10.16 -12.75
CA ARG A 37 15.74 9.78 -11.30
C ARG A 37 15.58 10.93 -10.28
N SER A 38 15.48 12.18 -10.72
CA SER A 38 15.43 13.40 -9.91
C SER A 38 14.23 13.40 -8.97
N PHE A 39 13.10 12.83 -9.42
CA PHE A 39 11.91 12.62 -8.61
C PHE A 39 12.10 11.58 -7.50
N CYS A 40 12.89 10.54 -7.74
CA CYS A 40 13.20 9.51 -6.74
C CYS A 40 14.10 10.09 -5.63
N TYR A 41 15.06 10.94 -6.01
CA TYR A 41 16.03 11.52 -5.08
C TYR A 41 15.51 12.78 -4.35
N HIS A 42 14.36 13.29 -4.77
CA HIS A 42 13.79 14.48 -4.17
C HIS A 42 13.25 14.20 -2.77
N GLN A 43 13.83 14.87 -1.77
CA GLN A 43 13.60 14.69 -0.32
C GLN A 43 12.13 14.55 0.11
N SER A 44 11.21 15.31 -0.50
CA SER A 44 9.80 15.33 -0.10
C SER A 44 8.81 14.90 -1.18
N TYR A 45 9.26 14.60 -2.41
CA TYR A 45 8.34 14.36 -3.53
C TYR A 45 7.47 13.13 -3.28
N LEU A 46 8.13 12.00 -3.00
CA LEU A 46 7.48 10.72 -2.75
C LEU A 46 6.48 10.81 -1.59
N PHE A 47 6.89 11.44 -0.48
CA PHE A 47 6.06 11.61 0.70
C PHE A 47 4.79 12.43 0.41
N VAL A 48 4.92 13.58 -0.25
CA VAL A 48 3.76 14.44 -0.55
C VAL A 48 2.82 13.77 -1.54
N VAL A 49 3.34 13.13 -2.59
CA VAL A 49 2.54 12.40 -3.58
C VAL A 49 1.77 11.26 -2.92
N LEU A 50 2.42 10.46 -2.07
CA LEU A 50 1.78 9.40 -1.30
C LEU A 50 0.68 9.94 -0.39
N ASN A 51 0.94 11.03 0.33
CA ASN A 51 -0.05 11.68 1.20
C ASN A 51 -1.27 12.15 0.42
N ILE A 52 -1.07 12.76 -0.76
CA ILE A 52 -2.18 13.19 -1.61
C ILE A 52 -3.00 11.98 -2.08
N LEU A 53 -2.36 10.90 -2.51
CA LEU A 53 -3.03 9.65 -2.90
C LEU A 53 -3.84 9.06 -1.74
N GLN A 54 -3.24 8.91 -0.56
CA GLN A 54 -3.91 8.36 0.62
C GLN A 54 -5.10 9.22 1.06
N ARG A 55 -4.95 10.55 1.10
CA ARG A 55 -6.05 11.47 1.43
C ARG A 55 -7.19 11.37 0.42
N ARG A 56 -6.88 11.31 -0.88
CA ARG A 56 -7.90 11.15 -1.93
C ARG A 56 -8.63 9.82 -1.80
N LEU A 57 -7.89 8.72 -1.59
CA LEU A 57 -8.49 7.40 -1.35
C LEU A 57 -9.39 7.41 -0.11
N ALA A 58 -8.95 8.05 0.97
CA ALA A 58 -9.77 8.22 2.17
C ALA A 58 -11.04 9.01 1.86
N HIS A 59 -10.95 10.20 1.26
CA HIS A 59 -12.13 11.01 0.94
C HIS A 59 -13.10 10.36 -0.06
N LEU A 60 -12.58 9.57 -1.01
CA LEU A 60 -13.42 8.89 -2.01
C LEU A 60 -14.08 7.62 -1.44
N HIS A 61 -13.47 6.99 -0.44
CA HIS A 61 -13.95 5.74 0.17
C HIS A 61 -14.50 5.90 1.60
N THR A 62 -14.60 7.12 2.12
CA THR A 62 -15.38 7.44 3.33
C THR A 62 -16.87 7.33 3.05
N ALA A 63 -17.35 6.12 2.84
CA ALA A 63 -18.75 5.78 2.91
C ALA A 63 -19.02 5.06 4.24
N PHE A 64 -20.22 5.22 4.76
CA PHE A 64 -20.67 4.51 5.94
C PHE A 64 -21.40 3.23 5.55
N THR A 65 -21.08 2.13 6.21
CA THR A 65 -21.83 0.88 6.12
C THR A 65 -22.54 0.57 7.43
N CYS A 66 -23.76 0.08 7.31
CA CYS A 66 -24.50 -0.50 8.41
C CYS A 66 -25.31 -1.70 7.92
N ARG A 67 -25.79 -2.53 8.85
CA ARG A 67 -26.63 -3.67 8.49
C ARG A 67 -27.95 -3.16 7.89
N LYS A 68 -28.42 -3.82 6.82
CA LYS A 68 -29.65 -3.43 6.11
C LYS A 68 -30.86 -3.33 7.05
N SER A 69 -31.00 -4.26 8.00
CA SER A 69 -32.09 -4.27 9.00
C SER A 69 -32.09 -3.03 9.92
N THR A 70 -30.92 -2.41 10.13
CA THR A 70 -30.75 -1.25 11.01
C THR A 70 -30.64 0.08 10.25
N PHE A 71 -30.62 0.06 8.91
CA PHE A 71 -30.31 1.23 8.09
C PHE A 71 -31.23 2.42 8.39
N HIS A 72 -32.55 2.20 8.41
CA HIS A 72 -33.51 3.29 8.59
C HIS A 72 -33.35 3.98 9.96
N HIS A 73 -33.13 3.19 11.01
CA HIS A 73 -32.90 3.69 12.38
C HIS A 73 -31.59 4.48 12.49
N ILE A 74 -30.52 3.95 11.87
CA ILE A 74 -29.20 4.56 11.87
C ILE A 74 -29.20 5.87 11.05
N ALA A 75 -29.86 5.88 9.89
CA ALA A 75 -29.98 7.07 9.04
C ALA A 75 -30.71 8.21 9.77
N GLN A 76 -31.82 7.90 10.46
CA GLN A 76 -32.54 8.90 11.27
C GLN A 76 -31.73 9.41 12.46
N LYS A 77 -30.85 8.59 13.05
CA LYS A 77 -29.95 9.02 14.12
C LYS A 77 -28.81 9.88 13.58
N LEU A 78 -28.25 9.52 12.42
CA LEU A 78 -27.21 10.29 11.74
C LEU A 78 -27.68 11.72 11.44
N THR A 79 -28.90 11.90 10.93
CA THR A 79 -29.44 13.23 10.61
C THR A 79 -29.72 14.10 11.83
N LYS A 80 -29.89 13.49 13.00
CA LYS A 80 -30.14 14.21 14.27
C LYS A 80 -28.87 14.62 15.00
N ILE A 81 -27.72 14.09 14.63
CA ILE A 81 -26.45 14.42 15.28
C ILE A 81 -25.89 15.69 14.67
N SER A 82 -25.60 16.66 15.54
CA SER A 82 -24.97 17.90 15.12
C SER A 82 -23.44 17.76 15.06
N PRO A 83 -22.75 18.50 14.16
CA PRO A 83 -21.30 18.52 14.09
C PRO A 83 -20.62 18.91 15.41
N GLU A 84 -21.26 19.78 16.19
CA GLU A 84 -20.74 20.26 17.48
C GLU A 84 -20.69 19.12 18.51
N ILE A 85 -21.69 18.24 18.52
CA ILE A 85 -21.72 17.06 19.38
C ILE A 85 -20.57 16.12 19.00
N LEU A 86 -20.33 15.90 17.70
CA LEU A 86 -19.22 15.05 17.24
C LEU A 86 -17.86 15.62 17.63
N ASN A 87 -17.65 16.92 17.47
CA ASN A 87 -16.41 17.59 17.90
C ASN A 87 -16.20 17.47 19.41
N ARG A 88 -17.25 17.65 20.22
CA ARG A 88 -17.16 17.46 21.67
C ARG A 88 -16.81 16.03 22.05
N VAL A 89 -17.43 15.03 21.41
CA VAL A 89 -17.10 13.62 21.64
C VAL A 89 -15.64 13.35 21.27
N ALA A 90 -15.17 13.84 20.12
CA ALA A 90 -13.79 13.67 19.65
C ALA A 90 -12.78 14.28 20.64
N SER A 91 -12.97 15.55 21.03
CA SER A 91 -12.08 16.22 21.99
C SER A 91 -12.06 15.54 23.36
N ARG A 92 -13.21 15.01 23.82
CA ARG A 92 -13.27 14.25 25.08
C ARG A 92 -12.51 12.93 25.02
N LEU A 93 -12.60 12.22 23.88
CA LEU A 93 -11.86 10.98 23.65
C LEU A 93 -10.35 11.23 23.56
N GLU A 94 -9.93 12.32 22.90
CA GLU A 94 -8.51 12.72 22.82
C GLU A 94 -7.92 13.05 24.19
N LEU A 95 -8.72 13.67 25.07
CA LEU A 95 -8.31 14.02 26.43
C LEU A 95 -8.51 12.87 27.45
N GLU A 96 -8.77 11.64 26.98
CA GLU A 96 -9.01 10.43 27.79
C GLU A 96 -10.04 10.61 28.93
N HIS A 97 -11.01 11.51 28.76
CA HIS A 97 -12.04 11.74 29.78
C HIS A 97 -12.98 10.53 29.89
N LYS A 98 -13.47 10.28 31.12
CA LYS A 98 -14.36 9.16 31.39
C LYS A 98 -15.68 9.27 30.61
N ILE A 99 -16.07 8.17 29.97
CA ILE A 99 -17.32 8.02 29.21
C ILE A 99 -18.56 8.22 30.11
N SER A 100 -18.43 8.07 31.43
CA SER A 100 -19.50 8.30 32.40
C SER A 100 -20.12 9.69 32.31
N ASP A 101 -19.28 10.69 32.01
CA ASP A 101 -19.61 12.12 32.11
C ASP A 101 -20.18 12.67 30.78
N MET A 102 -20.42 11.77 29.82
CA MET A 102 -21.00 12.10 28.53
C MET A 102 -22.50 12.36 28.61
N THR A 103 -22.96 13.37 27.88
CA THR A 103 -24.39 13.63 27.70
C THR A 103 -25.04 12.47 26.93
N GLN A 104 -26.38 12.38 26.99
CA GLN A 104 -27.09 11.32 26.29
C GLN A 104 -26.85 11.38 24.77
N ASP A 105 -26.73 12.59 24.20
CA ASP A 105 -26.44 12.78 22.78
C ASP A 105 -25.03 12.38 22.39
N GLU A 106 -24.05 12.66 23.26
CA GLU A 106 -22.67 12.18 23.10
C GLU A 106 -22.60 10.64 23.15
N LYS A 107 -23.32 10.02 24.09
CA LYS A 107 -23.44 8.55 24.18
C LYS A 107 -24.15 7.96 22.96
N ASN A 108 -25.18 8.63 22.45
CA ASN A 108 -25.88 8.22 21.24
C ASN A 108 -24.98 8.29 20.00
N ALA A 109 -24.19 9.35 19.86
CA ALA A 109 -23.19 9.48 18.79
C ALA A 109 -22.13 8.37 18.87
N LEU A 110 -21.64 8.06 20.07
CA LEU A 110 -20.65 7.00 20.29
C LEU A 110 -21.22 5.60 20.02
N ASN A 111 -22.47 5.34 20.41
CA ASN A 111 -23.16 4.10 20.04
C ASN A 111 -23.46 4.01 18.54
N LEU A 112 -23.75 5.13 17.89
CA LEU A 112 -23.95 5.16 16.44
C LEU A 112 -22.65 4.77 15.70
N LEU A 113 -21.50 5.26 16.15
CA LEU A 113 -20.19 4.84 15.64
C LEU A 113 -19.96 3.33 15.76
N LYS A 114 -20.52 2.65 16.76
CA LYS A 114 -20.44 1.17 16.86
C LYS A 114 -21.28 0.45 15.81
N HIS A 115 -22.36 1.08 15.34
CA HIS A 115 -23.27 0.51 14.35
C HIS A 115 -22.91 0.89 12.91
N VAL A 116 -22.12 1.94 12.76
CA VAL A 116 -21.70 2.51 11.50
C VAL A 116 -20.20 2.27 11.33
N ASN A 117 -19.84 1.36 10.43
CA ASN A 117 -18.44 1.16 10.07
C ASN A 117 -18.11 1.99 8.84
N THR A 118 -17.04 2.75 8.88
CA THR A 118 -16.47 3.37 7.68
C THR A 118 -15.98 2.27 6.73
N ILE A 119 -16.27 2.39 5.42
CA ILE A 119 -15.72 1.50 4.38
C ILE A 119 -14.25 1.85 4.16
N SER A 120 -13.43 1.62 5.18
CA SER A 120 -12.00 1.79 5.09
C SER A 120 -11.34 0.63 4.34
N ALA A 121 -12.07 -0.42 3.94
CA ALA A 121 -11.51 -1.61 3.30
C ALA A 121 -10.72 -1.31 2.02
N ARG A 122 -11.00 -0.17 1.37
CA ARG A 122 -10.28 0.30 0.18
C ARG A 122 -9.11 1.23 0.51
N ILE A 123 -8.90 1.55 1.78
CA ILE A 123 -7.74 2.27 2.29
C ILE A 123 -6.71 1.22 2.71
N PRO A 124 -5.57 1.12 2.00
CA PRO A 124 -4.50 0.19 2.36
C PRO A 124 -4.07 0.36 3.82
N GLY A 125 -3.79 -0.76 4.50
CA GLY A 125 -3.36 -0.78 5.90
C GLY A 125 -4.46 -0.53 6.95
N SER A 126 -5.69 -0.18 6.54
CA SER A 126 -6.80 -0.03 7.49
C SER A 126 -7.23 -1.37 8.10
N GLU A 127 -7.86 -1.33 9.27
CA GLU A 127 -8.41 -2.53 9.91
C GLU A 127 -9.42 -3.27 9.01
N ALA A 128 -10.25 -2.53 8.27
CA ALA A 128 -11.18 -3.11 7.33
C ALA A 128 -10.47 -3.79 6.14
N SER A 129 -9.35 -3.24 5.66
CA SER A 129 -8.53 -3.85 4.60
C SER A 129 -7.91 -5.16 5.09
N LYS A 130 -7.41 -5.20 6.33
CA LYS A 130 -6.86 -6.42 6.95
C LYS A 130 -7.93 -7.50 7.12
N ILE A 131 -9.14 -7.12 7.53
CA ILE A 131 -10.28 -8.06 7.63
C ILE A 131 -10.66 -8.60 6.24
N PHE A 132 -10.66 -7.74 5.21
CA PHE A 132 -10.93 -8.14 3.84
C PHE A 132 -9.91 -9.19 3.36
N ILE A 133 -8.61 -8.93 3.50
CA ILE A 133 -7.53 -9.86 3.16
C ILE A 133 -7.69 -11.21 3.90
N ARG A 134 -8.03 -11.19 5.20
CA ARG A 134 -8.27 -12.44 5.96
C ARG A 134 -9.44 -13.24 5.41
N ASN A 135 -10.49 -12.58 4.92
CA ASN A 135 -11.62 -13.26 4.32
C ASN A 135 -11.27 -13.84 2.94
N GLU A 136 -10.41 -13.18 2.16
CA GLU A 136 -9.87 -13.75 0.92
C GLU A 136 -9.04 -15.00 1.20
N ILE A 137 -8.13 -14.96 2.17
CA ILE A 137 -7.34 -16.13 2.60
C ILE A 137 -8.26 -17.29 3.03
N ARG A 138 -9.30 -17.02 3.83
CA ARG A 138 -10.29 -18.03 4.22
C ARG A 138 -11.05 -18.61 3.01
N SER A 139 -11.34 -17.78 2.01
CA SER A 139 -12.00 -18.23 0.78
C SER A 139 -11.08 -19.16 -0.02
N TYR A 140 -9.78 -18.85 -0.07
CA TYR A 140 -8.77 -19.76 -0.62
C TYR A 140 -8.76 -21.10 0.10
N PHE A 141 -8.84 -21.10 1.44
CA PHE A 141 -8.87 -22.36 2.21
C PHE A 141 -10.11 -23.18 1.93
N GLY A 142 -11.27 -22.52 1.77
CA GLY A 142 -12.52 -23.18 1.42
C GLY A 142 -12.50 -23.83 0.03
N TYR A 143 -11.79 -23.23 -0.93
CA TYR A 143 -11.77 -23.70 -2.32
C TYR A 143 -10.61 -24.67 -2.63
N PHE A 144 -9.40 -24.36 -2.16
CA PHE A 144 -8.17 -25.13 -2.43
C PHE A 144 -7.77 -26.08 -1.29
N GLY A 145 -8.40 -25.96 -0.11
CA GLY A 145 -7.98 -26.67 1.09
C GLY A 145 -6.93 -25.90 1.91
N LEU A 146 -6.43 -26.54 2.96
CA LEU A 146 -5.44 -25.92 3.86
C LEU A 146 -4.11 -25.66 3.14
N PRO A 147 -3.44 -24.52 3.42
CA PRO A 147 -2.16 -24.22 2.81
C PRO A 147 -1.09 -25.16 3.39
N LEU A 148 -0.31 -25.79 2.52
CA LEU A 148 0.83 -26.60 2.94
C LEU A 148 2.02 -25.76 3.42
N LEU A 149 2.14 -24.53 2.90
CA LEU A 149 3.22 -23.61 3.22
C LEU A 149 2.65 -22.24 3.58
N PHE A 150 3.09 -21.70 4.71
CA PHE A 150 2.85 -20.32 5.12
C PHE A 150 4.20 -19.72 5.54
N PHE A 151 4.67 -18.72 4.80
CA PHE A 151 5.97 -18.12 5.04
C PHE A 151 5.98 -16.65 4.67
N THR A 152 6.89 -15.90 5.28
CA THR A 152 7.17 -14.51 4.94
C THR A 152 8.46 -14.47 4.12
N PHE A 153 8.37 -14.00 2.88
CA PHE A 153 9.55 -13.75 2.06
C PHE A 153 10.05 -12.31 2.28
N ASN A 154 11.22 -12.17 2.88
CA ASN A 154 11.83 -10.87 3.17
C ASN A 154 13.23 -10.79 2.52
N PRO A 155 13.31 -10.44 1.22
CA PRO A 155 14.58 -10.34 0.53
C PRO A 155 15.41 -9.19 1.10
N SER A 156 16.68 -9.45 1.44
CA SER A 156 17.55 -8.43 2.00
C SER A 156 18.05 -7.46 0.93
N VAL A 157 17.42 -6.28 0.85
CA VAL A 157 17.74 -5.25 -0.16
C VAL A 157 19.19 -4.76 -0.01
N ALA A 158 19.60 -4.34 1.19
CA ALA A 158 20.93 -3.77 1.42
C ALA A 158 22.09 -4.77 1.22
N HIS A 159 21.82 -6.08 1.30
CA HIS A 159 22.82 -7.13 1.10
C HIS A 159 22.73 -7.79 -0.28
N SER A 160 21.80 -7.36 -1.13
CA SER A 160 21.61 -7.91 -2.47
C SER A 160 22.54 -7.22 -3.49
N PRO A 161 23.37 -7.98 -4.22
CA PRO A 161 24.15 -7.43 -5.34
C PRO A 161 23.25 -6.94 -6.47
N ILE A 162 22.08 -7.58 -6.67
CA ILE A 162 21.10 -7.20 -7.69
C ILE A 162 20.55 -5.81 -7.40
N PHE A 163 20.21 -5.52 -6.14
CA PHE A 163 19.76 -4.19 -5.75
C PHE A 163 20.83 -3.12 -6.02
N GLN A 164 22.11 -3.41 -5.74
CA GLN A 164 23.19 -2.44 -6.01
C GLN A 164 23.28 -2.10 -7.51
N VAL A 165 23.10 -3.08 -8.40
CA VAL A 165 23.03 -2.85 -9.84
C VAL A 165 21.78 -2.05 -10.23
N MET A 166 20.60 -2.37 -9.66
CA MET A 166 19.36 -1.64 -9.92
C MET A 166 19.41 -0.17 -9.42
N TYR A 167 20.15 0.08 -8.34
CA TYR A 167 20.47 1.41 -7.85
C TYR A 167 21.39 2.19 -8.82
N GLY A 168 22.19 1.48 -9.62
CA GLY A 168 23.08 2.06 -10.64
C GLY A 168 24.57 1.87 -10.35
N ASP A 169 24.96 0.99 -9.41
CA ASP A 169 26.37 0.68 -9.18
C ASP A 169 26.95 -0.19 -10.31
N GLN A 170 27.73 0.45 -11.19
CA GLN A 170 28.39 -0.19 -12.32
C GLN A 170 29.61 -1.05 -11.92
N THR A 171 30.05 -0.99 -10.67
CA THR A 171 31.21 -1.77 -10.18
C THR A 171 30.83 -3.20 -9.77
N VAL A 172 29.53 -3.48 -9.62
CA VAL A 172 29.03 -4.79 -9.21
C VAL A 172 28.88 -5.71 -10.42
N ASP A 173 29.73 -6.74 -10.47
CA ASP A 173 29.70 -7.78 -11.50
C ASP A 173 28.85 -8.98 -11.06
N LEU A 174 27.65 -9.11 -11.61
CA LEU A 174 26.71 -10.21 -11.30
C LEU A 174 27.12 -11.55 -11.91
N SER A 175 28.12 -11.60 -12.79
CA SER A 175 28.64 -12.87 -13.31
C SER A 175 29.52 -13.60 -12.29
N GLN A 176 30.00 -12.89 -11.28
CA GLN A 176 30.80 -13.47 -10.21
C GLN A 176 29.94 -14.18 -9.19
N ARG A 177 30.43 -15.33 -8.70
CA ARG A 177 29.76 -16.08 -7.63
C ARG A 177 29.58 -15.26 -6.35
N PHE A 178 30.56 -14.41 -6.03
CA PHE A 178 30.54 -13.53 -4.86
C PHE A 178 30.95 -12.11 -5.29
N PRO A 179 30.02 -11.32 -5.83
CA PRO A 179 30.31 -9.96 -6.28
C PRO A 179 30.86 -9.11 -5.12
N ARG A 180 31.87 -8.29 -5.41
CA ARG A 180 32.36 -7.31 -4.44
C ARG A 180 31.35 -6.18 -4.30
N LEU A 181 30.96 -5.89 -3.07
CA LEU A 181 30.00 -4.82 -2.76
C LEU A 181 30.68 -3.71 -1.98
N ALA A 182 30.10 -2.50 -2.06
CA ALA A 182 30.46 -1.39 -1.21
C ALA A 182 30.31 -1.72 0.29
N SER A 183 30.86 -0.87 1.16
CA SER A 183 30.77 -1.02 2.61
C SER A 183 29.31 -1.09 3.08
N ALA A 184 29.07 -1.70 4.24
CA ALA A 184 27.70 -1.81 4.78
C ALA A 184 27.02 -0.44 4.97
N ALA A 185 27.78 0.57 5.41
CA ALA A 185 27.30 1.94 5.56
C ALA A 185 26.89 2.54 4.21
N GLU A 186 27.72 2.39 3.18
CA GLU A 186 27.42 2.90 1.85
C GLU A 186 26.18 2.22 1.25
N ARG A 187 26.03 0.90 1.43
CA ARG A 187 24.83 0.18 0.96
C ARG A 187 23.55 0.66 1.65
N ALA A 188 23.62 1.01 2.93
CA ALA A 188 22.48 1.57 3.66
C ALA A 188 22.12 2.98 3.17
N ILE A 189 23.13 3.81 2.86
CA ILE A 189 22.93 5.15 2.28
C ILE A 189 22.24 5.03 0.91
N ARG A 190 22.71 4.12 0.05
CA ARG A 190 22.11 3.88 -1.28
C ARG A 190 20.65 3.43 -1.19
N LEU A 191 20.34 2.52 -0.26
CA LEU A 191 18.97 2.11 0.02
C LEU A 191 18.08 3.30 0.42
N ALA A 192 18.55 4.16 1.31
CA ALA A 192 17.81 5.34 1.73
C ALA A 192 17.68 6.39 0.62
N HIS A 193 18.68 6.49 -0.26
CA HIS A 193 18.72 7.46 -1.35
C HIS A 193 17.76 7.11 -2.50
N ASP A 194 17.60 5.83 -2.85
CA ASP A 194 16.66 5.38 -3.89
C ASP A 194 15.68 4.32 -3.37
N PRO A 195 14.64 4.74 -2.63
CA PRO A 195 13.60 3.84 -2.15
C PRO A 195 12.75 3.26 -3.29
N VAL A 196 12.75 3.88 -4.48
CA VAL A 196 12.02 3.37 -5.65
C VAL A 196 12.73 2.15 -6.21
N ALA A 197 14.04 2.23 -6.43
CA ALA A 197 14.84 1.06 -6.83
C ALA A 197 14.75 -0.08 -5.82
N ALA A 198 14.61 0.23 -4.52
CA ALA A 198 14.40 -0.77 -3.48
C ALA A 198 13.05 -1.49 -3.62
N ALA A 199 11.99 -0.76 -3.92
CA ALA A 199 10.66 -1.33 -4.18
C ALA A 199 10.67 -2.18 -5.46
N ASP A 200 11.30 -1.70 -6.54
CA ASP A 200 11.45 -2.44 -7.79
C ASP A 200 12.22 -3.75 -7.55
N PHE A 201 13.29 -3.72 -6.73
CA PHE A 201 14.04 -4.91 -6.34
C PHE A 201 13.17 -5.90 -5.56
N PHE A 202 12.35 -5.41 -4.62
CA PHE A 202 11.45 -6.27 -3.86
C PHE A 202 10.46 -7.00 -4.78
N GLU A 203 9.80 -6.27 -5.69
CA GLU A 203 8.89 -6.87 -6.67
C GLU A 203 9.63 -7.89 -7.54
N PHE A 204 10.80 -7.53 -8.06
CA PHE A 204 11.64 -8.42 -8.86
C PHE A 204 12.00 -9.71 -8.10
N ALA A 205 12.44 -9.59 -6.84
CA ALA A 205 12.83 -10.73 -6.02
C ALA A 205 11.65 -11.66 -5.72
N VAL A 206 10.49 -11.11 -5.38
CA VAL A 206 9.26 -11.89 -5.16
C VAL A 206 8.88 -12.64 -6.44
N ARG A 207 8.82 -11.95 -7.58
CA ARG A 207 8.45 -12.57 -8.86
C ARG A 207 9.43 -13.67 -9.26
N CYS A 208 10.73 -13.42 -9.16
CA CYS A 208 11.75 -14.42 -9.44
C CYS A 208 11.66 -15.64 -8.52
N CYS A 209 11.34 -15.43 -7.24
CA CYS A 209 11.13 -16.53 -6.30
C CYS A 209 9.98 -17.43 -6.76
N PHE A 210 8.82 -16.86 -7.06
CA PHE A 210 7.66 -17.64 -7.50
C PHE A 210 7.85 -18.27 -8.88
N GLU A 211 8.44 -17.54 -9.83
CA GLU A 211 8.62 -18.01 -11.20
C GLU A 211 9.67 -19.10 -11.29
N TYR A 212 10.87 -18.88 -10.72
CA TYR A 212 12.01 -19.77 -10.92
C TYR A 212 12.20 -20.80 -9.81
N LEU A 213 11.93 -20.45 -8.53
CA LEU A 213 12.07 -21.42 -7.44
C LEU A 213 10.80 -22.24 -7.25
N LEU A 214 9.63 -21.62 -7.34
CA LEU A 214 8.35 -22.29 -7.12
C LEU A 214 7.63 -22.73 -8.40
N GLY A 215 8.18 -22.39 -9.58
CA GLY A 215 7.66 -22.84 -10.86
C GLY A 215 6.24 -22.31 -11.13
N TRP A 216 5.99 -21.03 -10.91
CA TRP A 216 4.70 -20.38 -11.17
C TRP A 216 4.72 -19.57 -12.47
N ASP A 217 3.81 -19.88 -13.40
CA ASP A 217 3.59 -19.10 -14.62
C ASP A 217 2.56 -17.99 -14.34
N TYR A 218 3.04 -16.75 -14.17
CA TYR A 218 2.18 -15.59 -13.94
C TYR A 218 1.22 -15.30 -15.10
N LYS A 219 1.58 -15.62 -16.35
CA LYS A 219 0.73 -15.36 -17.52
C LYS A 219 -0.42 -16.34 -17.60
N LYS A 220 -0.18 -17.61 -17.24
CA LYS A 220 -1.20 -18.67 -17.24
C LYS A 220 -1.88 -18.85 -15.88
N SER A 221 -1.41 -18.14 -14.86
CA SER A 221 -1.88 -18.24 -13.47
C SER A 221 -1.95 -19.69 -12.98
N ARG A 222 -0.89 -20.48 -13.24
CA ARG A 222 -0.78 -21.88 -12.84
C ARG A 222 0.68 -22.30 -12.71
N SER A 223 0.93 -23.45 -12.10
CA SER A 223 2.29 -24.02 -12.07
C SER A 223 2.79 -24.43 -13.46
N CYS A 224 4.09 -24.28 -13.66
CA CYS A 224 4.84 -24.78 -14.82
C CYS A 224 4.76 -26.31 -14.91
N ALA A 225 4.97 -26.84 -16.13
CA ALA A 225 4.87 -28.27 -16.40
C ALA A 225 5.87 -29.13 -15.62
N ASP A 226 7.03 -28.56 -15.25
CA ASP A 226 8.06 -29.24 -14.45
C ASP A 226 7.86 -29.04 -12.93
N GLY A 227 6.95 -28.15 -12.53
CA GLY A 227 6.79 -27.73 -11.14
C GLY A 227 7.95 -26.87 -10.63
N GLY A 228 7.99 -26.65 -9.31
CA GLY A 228 9.10 -26.00 -8.62
C GLY A 228 9.67 -26.86 -7.50
N LEU A 229 10.38 -26.23 -6.56
CA LEU A 229 11.02 -26.88 -5.41
C LEU A 229 10.08 -27.78 -4.59
N PHE A 230 8.80 -27.39 -4.51
CA PHE A 230 7.77 -28.12 -3.76
C PHE A 230 6.79 -28.89 -4.66
N GLY A 231 7.15 -29.12 -5.93
CA GLY A 231 6.26 -29.71 -6.94
C GLY A 231 5.32 -28.67 -7.56
N HIS A 232 4.13 -29.10 -7.97
CA HIS A 232 3.15 -28.22 -8.62
C HIS A 232 2.35 -27.40 -7.61
N LEU A 233 2.40 -26.08 -7.76
CA LEU A 233 1.53 -25.17 -7.03
C LEU A 233 0.12 -25.18 -7.63
N GLN A 234 -0.88 -25.58 -6.84
CA GLN A 234 -2.29 -25.47 -7.22
C GLN A 234 -2.77 -24.01 -7.17
N ALA A 235 -2.39 -23.29 -6.10
CA ALA A 235 -2.69 -21.87 -5.91
C ALA A 235 -1.70 -21.26 -4.91
N PHE A 236 -1.55 -19.94 -4.94
CA PHE A 236 -0.92 -19.18 -3.87
C PHE A 236 -1.70 -17.89 -3.64
N TYR A 237 -1.58 -17.35 -2.44
CA TYR A 237 -2.10 -16.03 -2.08
C TYR A 237 -0.98 -15.26 -1.39
N GLY A 238 -0.73 -14.04 -1.83
CA GLY A 238 0.36 -13.21 -1.32
C GLY A 238 -0.09 -11.77 -1.14
N THR A 239 0.39 -11.14 -0.07
CA THR A 239 0.16 -9.73 0.22
C THR A 239 1.49 -9.07 0.60
N SER A 240 1.70 -7.85 0.13
CA SER A 240 2.78 -6.97 0.55
C SER A 240 2.18 -5.73 1.19
N GLU A 241 2.78 -5.25 2.28
CA GLU A 241 2.46 -3.97 2.91
C GLU A 241 3.62 -2.98 2.71
#